data_AF-A0A833QLY2-F1
#
_entry.id   AF-A0A833QLY2-F1
#
_cell.length_a   1.000
_cell.length_b   1.000
_cell.length_c   1.000
_cell.angle_alpha   90.00
_cell.angle_beta   90.00
_cell.angle_gamma   90.00
#
_symmetry.space_group_name_H-M   'P 1'
#
loop_
_entity.id
_entity.type
_entity.pdbx_description
1 polymer ?
#
loop_
_entity_poly.entity_id
_entity_poly.type
_entity_poly.pdbx_seq_one_letter_code
_entity_poly.pdbx_strand_id
1 'polypeptide(L)'
;MAKAIPIPPPLLLFLFLFSLSITTSLADSCAGRRIHILPLPPRFNSDLLLLCNASFLALSDSPPFCEFVDNHFLGPRILDRFPCWFRSDPRFLEPFFYHRLLSTYPCLSASAAYADAIFLPYYASLDALPFLYSPPLFNSSSLHGLALYQYLRSTHPQVLSRHHGHDIFLILAGVAWDYNQNPEANPVSWGTSFLRRPEFVNFTMLTLDSRPWPWQEHAIPHMTSFHPSSLPRLNDWLFRAARSRRTTLMLFAGGRATVKAAASPTSRPNIRSTIISQCANRTDLCTLVDCSAGVCTHDPLLSIVPMLKSKFCLQPPGDTPTRRSAFSSIIAGCIPVFFEVSSAKNQYGWHLPKSRYDEFSVFIPKEEVVFGGVHIADVLEAIPEEKVRRMRERVLEMAPRVMYMEHGGGDDFKGVKDAFDLAIDGVLRRVQRRVEAIKEGYPNQIYFIDDEEDQKAFVF
;
A
#
# COMPACT_ATOMS: atom_id res chain seq x y z
N MET A 1 -55.62 -64.93 -62.48
CA MET A 1 -56.42 -64.18 -61.48
C MET A 1 -55.57 -64.04 -60.23
N ALA A 2 -54.80 -62.95 -60.15
CA ALA A 2 -53.85 -62.67 -59.08
C ALA A 2 -54.44 -61.60 -58.15
N LYS A 3 -54.42 -61.88 -56.84
CA LYS A 3 -54.90 -61.01 -55.76
C LYS A 3 -53.97 -59.80 -55.59
N ALA A 4 -54.55 -58.61 -55.54
CA ALA A 4 -53.86 -57.35 -55.25
C ALA A 4 -53.43 -57.28 -53.78
N ILE A 5 -52.20 -56.82 -53.56
CA ILE A 5 -51.61 -56.51 -52.24
C ILE A 5 -51.58 -54.98 -52.11
N PRO A 6 -52.07 -54.38 -51.01
CA PRO A 6 -52.13 -52.93 -50.84
C PRO A 6 -50.78 -52.32 -50.42
N ILE A 7 -50.50 -51.14 -50.98
CA ILE A 7 -49.33 -50.28 -50.75
C ILE A 7 -49.54 -49.47 -49.45
N PRO A 8 -48.53 -49.34 -48.55
CA PRO A 8 -48.65 -48.53 -47.34
C PRO A 8 -48.49 -47.02 -47.60
N PRO A 9 -49.07 -46.15 -46.75
CA PRO A 9 -49.07 -44.69 -46.93
C PRO A 9 -47.71 -44.04 -46.54
N PRO A 10 -47.44 -42.79 -46.98
CA PRO A 10 -46.15 -42.15 -46.78
C PRO A 10 -45.96 -41.67 -45.33
N LEU A 11 -44.76 -41.90 -44.78
CA LEU A 11 -44.34 -41.36 -43.49
C LEU A 11 -44.18 -39.83 -43.58
N LEU A 12 -44.97 -39.10 -42.79
CA LEU A 12 -44.78 -37.68 -42.52
C LEU A 12 -43.55 -37.48 -41.61
N LEU A 13 -42.51 -36.85 -42.14
CA LEU A 13 -41.31 -36.46 -41.41
C LEU A 13 -41.64 -35.19 -40.58
N PHE A 14 -41.83 -35.33 -39.27
CA PHE A 14 -41.93 -34.20 -38.35
C PHE A 14 -40.53 -33.59 -38.14
N LEU A 15 -40.27 -32.44 -38.77
CA LEU A 15 -39.13 -31.58 -38.46
C LEU A 15 -39.35 -30.91 -37.10
N PHE A 16 -38.73 -31.47 -36.05
CA PHE A 16 -38.57 -30.76 -34.78
C PHE A 16 -37.57 -29.62 -34.98
N LEU A 17 -38.07 -28.39 -35.08
CA LEU A 17 -37.28 -27.18 -34.91
C LEU A 17 -36.86 -27.09 -33.45
N PHE A 18 -35.68 -27.63 -33.12
CA PHE A 18 -34.98 -27.29 -31.88
C PHE A 18 -34.55 -25.82 -31.98
N SER A 19 -35.30 -24.93 -31.33
CA SER A 19 -34.79 -23.61 -30.99
C SER A 19 -33.65 -23.79 -29.99
N LEU A 20 -32.40 -23.81 -30.47
CA LEU A 20 -31.23 -23.62 -29.63
C LEU A 20 -31.32 -22.19 -29.05
N SER A 21 -31.89 -22.07 -27.85
CA SER A 21 -31.62 -20.93 -26.99
C SER A 21 -30.15 -21.01 -26.62
N ILE A 22 -29.28 -20.32 -27.36
CA ILE A 22 -27.93 -20.01 -26.91
C ILE A 22 -28.11 -19.09 -25.69
N THR A 23 -28.21 -19.67 -24.50
CA THR A 23 -27.95 -18.94 -23.28
C THR A 23 -26.47 -18.61 -23.29
N THR A 24 -26.12 -17.43 -23.81
CA THR A 24 -24.83 -16.81 -23.48
C THR A 24 -24.83 -16.65 -21.96
N SER A 25 -24.19 -17.59 -21.26
CA SER A 25 -23.80 -17.41 -19.87
C SER A 25 -23.06 -16.09 -19.80
N LEU A 26 -23.70 -15.04 -19.28
CA LEU A 26 -23.01 -13.80 -18.94
C LEU A 26 -21.84 -14.20 -18.07
N ALA A 27 -20.62 -13.93 -18.53
CA ALA A 27 -19.42 -14.25 -17.76
C ALA A 27 -19.56 -13.60 -16.38
N ASP A 28 -19.40 -14.40 -15.33
CA ASP A 28 -19.48 -13.93 -13.95
C ASP A 28 -18.34 -12.94 -13.68
N SER A 29 -18.66 -11.65 -13.64
CA SER A 29 -17.68 -10.56 -13.47
C SER A 29 -16.97 -10.59 -12.10
N CYS A 30 -17.47 -11.40 -11.17
CA CYS A 30 -16.90 -11.61 -9.85
C CYS A 30 -16.17 -12.95 -9.69
N ALA A 31 -16.06 -13.76 -10.74
CA ALA A 31 -15.26 -14.99 -10.70
C ALA A 31 -13.79 -14.67 -10.30
N GLY A 32 -13.27 -15.36 -9.28
CA GLY A 32 -11.92 -15.12 -8.74
C GLY A 32 -11.76 -13.82 -7.94
N ARG A 33 -12.85 -13.09 -7.67
CA ARG A 33 -12.85 -11.76 -7.05
C ARG A 33 -13.79 -11.65 -5.85
N ARG A 34 -14.33 -12.75 -5.35
CA ARG A 34 -15.25 -12.70 -4.22
C ARG A 34 -14.49 -12.51 -2.91
N ILE A 35 -14.80 -11.44 -2.18
CA ILE A 35 -14.21 -11.17 -0.87
C ILE A 35 -15.29 -11.31 0.20
N HIS A 36 -15.05 -12.17 1.18
CA HIS A 36 -15.86 -12.20 2.39
C HIS A 36 -15.17 -11.38 3.48
N ILE A 37 -15.87 -10.39 4.02
CA ILE A 37 -15.43 -9.64 5.18
C ILE A 37 -15.83 -10.44 6.42
N LEU A 38 -14.86 -10.93 7.18
CA LEU A 38 -15.14 -11.70 8.39
C LEU A 38 -15.64 -10.76 9.50
N PRO A 39 -16.86 -10.95 10.04
CA PRO A 39 -17.35 -10.12 11.14
C PRO A 39 -16.49 -10.33 12.39
N LEU A 40 -15.98 -9.24 12.97
CA LEU A 40 -15.21 -9.26 14.21
C LEU A 40 -15.92 -8.48 15.32
N PRO A 41 -15.79 -8.91 16.59
CA PRO A 41 -16.21 -8.11 17.73
C PRO A 41 -15.54 -6.73 17.72
N PRO A 42 -16.26 -5.67 18.14
CA PRO A 42 -15.77 -4.28 18.18
C PRO A 42 -14.39 -4.07 18.81
N ARG A 43 -14.04 -4.88 19.82
CA ARG A 43 -12.73 -4.85 20.50
C ARG A 43 -11.52 -5.04 19.57
N PHE A 44 -11.71 -5.61 18.39
CA PHE A 44 -10.64 -5.85 17.41
C PHE A 44 -10.62 -4.78 16.30
N ASN A 45 -11.57 -3.85 16.30
CA ASN A 45 -11.65 -2.78 15.31
C ASN A 45 -12.21 -1.47 15.88
N SER A 46 -13.53 -1.26 15.87
CA SER A 46 -14.14 0.02 16.18
C SER A 46 -13.82 0.54 17.58
N ASP A 47 -13.67 -0.34 18.58
CA ASP A 47 -13.32 0.08 19.94
C ASP A 47 -11.86 0.58 20.02
N LEU A 48 -10.97 0.12 19.13
CA LEU A 48 -9.58 0.58 19.07
C LEU A 48 -9.48 2.03 18.61
N LEU A 49 -10.49 2.56 17.91
CA LEU A 49 -10.56 3.98 17.57
C LEU A 49 -10.72 4.86 18.82
N LEU A 50 -11.26 4.32 19.92
CA LEU A 50 -11.40 5.03 21.19
C LEU A 50 -10.05 5.25 21.89
N LEU A 51 -8.99 4.55 21.47
CA LEU A 51 -7.63 4.76 21.97
C LEU A 51 -7.07 6.14 21.61
N CYS A 52 -7.69 6.88 20.69
CA CYS A 52 -7.19 8.18 20.23
C CYS A 52 -7.07 9.25 21.33
N ASN A 53 -7.77 9.07 22.46
CA ASN A 53 -7.69 9.92 23.66
C ASN A 53 -6.89 9.28 24.81
N ALA A 54 -6.21 8.16 24.58
CA ALA A 54 -5.51 7.44 25.63
C ALA A 54 -4.30 8.22 26.15
N SER A 55 -4.16 8.30 27.48
CA SER A 55 -3.11 9.08 28.15
C SER A 55 -1.70 8.61 27.83
N PHE A 56 -1.49 7.31 27.54
CA PHE A 56 -0.18 6.78 27.16
C PHE A 56 0.31 7.33 25.81
N LEU A 57 -0.58 7.85 24.97
CA LEU A 57 -0.19 8.49 23.72
C LEU A 57 0.46 9.85 23.91
N ALA A 58 0.31 10.48 25.09
CA ALA A 58 1.05 11.69 25.45
C ALA A 58 2.58 11.44 25.56
N LEU A 59 3.00 10.17 25.62
CA LEU A 59 4.40 9.76 25.53
C LEU A 59 4.88 9.60 24.08
N SER A 60 3.96 9.55 23.12
CA SER A 60 4.30 9.75 21.71
C SER A 60 4.25 11.27 21.48
N ASP A 61 5.28 11.88 20.90
CA ASP A 61 5.28 13.32 20.55
C ASP A 61 4.20 13.70 19.49
N SER A 62 3.19 12.86 19.29
CA SER A 62 2.09 13.04 18.34
C SER A 62 0.86 13.63 19.04
N PRO A 63 0.15 14.58 18.42
CA PRO A 63 -1.11 15.08 18.96
C PRO A 63 -2.19 13.98 19.00
N PRO A 64 -3.27 14.17 19.79
CA PRO A 64 -4.41 13.26 19.81
C PRO A 64 -4.92 13.04 18.39
N PHE A 65 -5.00 11.78 17.97
CA PHE A 65 -5.26 11.43 16.58
C PHE A 65 -6.74 11.20 16.26
N CYS A 66 -7.65 11.59 17.17
CA CYS A 66 -9.09 11.41 16.98
C CYS A 66 -9.60 12.15 15.74
N GLU A 67 -8.95 13.24 15.33
CA GLU A 67 -9.32 13.98 14.12
C GLU A 67 -9.22 13.13 12.84
N PHE A 68 -8.39 12.07 12.84
CA PHE A 68 -8.18 11.26 11.64
C PHE A 68 -9.33 10.30 11.32
N VAL A 69 -10.35 10.17 12.18
CA VAL A 69 -11.57 9.42 11.85
C VAL A 69 -12.46 10.15 10.83
N ASP A 70 -12.27 11.46 10.70
CA ASP A 70 -13.07 12.31 9.82
C ASP A 70 -12.90 11.93 8.34
N ASN A 71 -13.90 12.30 7.54
CA ASN A 71 -13.93 12.06 6.09
C ASN A 71 -13.64 10.59 5.72
N HIS A 72 -14.24 9.65 6.45
CA HIS A 72 -14.02 8.21 6.28
C HIS A 72 -12.53 7.84 6.42
N PHE A 73 -11.91 8.23 7.52
CA PHE A 73 -10.53 7.89 7.86
C PHE A 73 -9.44 8.56 7.00
N LEU A 74 -9.81 9.60 6.23
CA LEU A 74 -8.85 10.46 5.53
C LEU A 74 -8.34 11.61 6.42
N GLY A 75 -9.02 11.87 7.53
CA GLY A 75 -8.77 13.00 8.42
C GLY A 75 -9.40 14.31 7.92
N PRO A 76 -9.14 15.43 8.60
CA PRO A 76 -9.73 16.71 8.24
C PRO A 76 -9.14 17.24 6.94
N ARG A 77 -9.95 17.98 6.16
CA ARG A 77 -9.44 18.71 4.98
C ARG A 77 -8.48 19.80 5.45
N ILE A 78 -7.42 20.05 4.68
CA ILE A 78 -6.44 21.08 5.03
C ILE A 78 -7.08 22.46 4.96
N LEU A 79 -7.80 22.72 3.86
CA LEU A 79 -8.52 23.96 3.58
C LEU A 79 -9.69 23.65 2.65
N ASP A 80 -10.82 24.34 2.84
CA ASP A 80 -12.02 24.15 1.99
C ASP A 80 -11.75 24.41 0.50
N ARG A 81 -10.82 25.32 0.20
CA ARG A 81 -10.40 25.65 -1.18
C ARG A 81 -9.57 24.56 -1.85
N PHE A 82 -9.09 23.57 -1.11
CA PHE A 82 -8.30 22.44 -1.61
C PHE A 82 -9.01 21.13 -1.28
N PRO A 83 -10.13 20.84 -1.96
CA PRO A 83 -11.03 19.77 -1.53
C PRO A 83 -10.36 18.39 -1.55
N CYS A 84 -9.40 18.14 -2.42
CA CYS A 84 -8.73 16.84 -2.50
C CYS A 84 -7.61 16.63 -1.46
N TRP A 85 -7.37 17.59 -0.57
CA TRP A 85 -6.22 17.58 0.32
C TRP A 85 -6.62 17.42 1.79
N PHE A 86 -6.05 16.42 2.44
CA PHE A 86 -6.41 16.00 3.79
C PHE A 86 -5.17 15.83 4.69
N ARG A 87 -5.38 16.00 5.99
CA ARG A 87 -4.42 15.63 7.03
C ARG A 87 -4.53 14.14 7.33
N SER A 88 -4.10 13.32 6.38
CA SER A 88 -4.21 11.88 6.53
C SER A 88 -3.05 11.31 7.34
N ASP A 89 -3.34 10.32 8.17
CA ASP A 89 -2.36 9.58 8.97
C ASP A 89 -2.31 8.12 8.48
N PRO A 90 -1.12 7.58 8.17
CA PRO A 90 -0.99 6.22 7.66
C PRO A 90 -1.60 5.12 8.54
N ARG A 91 -1.70 5.32 9.87
CA ARG A 91 -2.30 4.34 10.81
C ARG A 91 -3.78 4.07 10.53
N PHE A 92 -4.44 5.00 9.85
CA PHE A 92 -5.86 4.91 9.51
C PHE A 92 -6.12 4.18 8.19
N LEU A 93 -5.08 3.59 7.58
CA LEU A 93 -5.25 2.79 6.36
C LEU A 93 -6.08 1.52 6.59
N GLU A 94 -6.02 0.92 7.78
CA GLU A 94 -6.82 -0.23 8.19
C GLU A 94 -8.34 0.04 8.13
N PRO A 95 -8.89 1.02 8.87
CA PRO A 95 -10.30 1.38 8.78
C PRO A 95 -10.68 1.94 7.41
N PHE A 96 -9.77 2.69 6.74
CA PHE A 96 -10.00 3.15 5.37
C PHE A 96 -10.30 1.98 4.43
N PHE A 97 -9.46 0.93 4.40
CA PHE A 97 -9.68 -0.24 3.53
C PHE A 97 -11.00 -0.95 3.83
N TYR A 98 -11.34 -1.10 5.11
CA TYR A 98 -12.61 -1.70 5.52
C TYR A 98 -13.81 -0.93 4.97
N HIS A 99 -13.82 0.39 5.10
CA HIS A 99 -14.89 1.24 4.57
C HIS A 99 -14.92 1.29 3.04
N ARG A 100 -13.76 1.30 2.38
CA ARG A 100 -13.64 1.30 0.91
C ARG A 100 -14.15 -0.02 0.32
N LEU A 101 -13.86 -1.16 0.96
CA LEU A 101 -14.43 -2.47 0.60
C LEU A 101 -15.95 -2.45 0.67
N LEU A 102 -16.52 -2.01 1.79
CA LEU A 102 -17.98 -1.97 2.00
C LEU A 102 -18.70 -1.04 1.02
N SER A 103 -18.09 0.11 0.71
CA SER A 103 -18.76 1.17 -0.06
C SER A 103 -18.61 1.05 -1.57
N THR A 104 -17.54 0.43 -2.07
CA THR A 104 -17.21 0.48 -3.50
C THR A 104 -16.85 -0.86 -4.14
N TYR A 105 -16.53 -1.89 -3.36
CA TYR A 105 -16.10 -3.16 -3.93
C TYR A 105 -17.30 -3.99 -4.39
N PRO A 106 -17.42 -4.34 -5.69
CA PRO A 106 -18.66 -4.92 -6.23
C PRO A 106 -18.83 -6.42 -5.92
N CYS A 107 -17.75 -7.11 -5.52
CA CYS A 107 -17.73 -8.57 -5.41
C CYS A 107 -17.64 -9.03 -3.95
N LEU A 108 -18.46 -8.46 -3.06
CA LEU A 108 -18.56 -8.93 -1.69
C LEU A 108 -19.40 -10.22 -1.61
N SER A 109 -18.90 -11.19 -0.85
CA SER A 109 -19.61 -12.44 -0.56
C SER A 109 -20.19 -12.41 0.85
N ALA A 110 -21.47 -12.76 0.99
CA ALA A 110 -22.13 -12.91 2.28
C ALA A 110 -21.60 -14.11 3.10
N SER A 111 -20.93 -15.07 2.44
CA SER A 111 -20.42 -16.29 3.08
C SER A 111 -18.97 -16.57 2.70
N ALA A 112 -18.17 -16.94 3.69
CA ALA A 112 -16.80 -17.39 3.49
C ALA A 112 -16.68 -18.59 2.54
N ALA A 113 -17.70 -19.45 2.46
CA ALA A 113 -17.68 -20.65 1.61
C ALA A 113 -17.61 -20.33 0.11
N TYR A 114 -18.15 -19.19 -0.32
CA TYR A 114 -18.18 -18.77 -1.72
C TYR A 114 -17.16 -17.67 -2.04
N ALA A 115 -16.28 -17.35 -1.11
CA ALA A 115 -15.29 -16.28 -1.28
C ALA A 115 -13.97 -16.82 -1.81
N ASP A 116 -13.35 -16.09 -2.71
CA ASP A 116 -11.99 -16.34 -3.18
C ASP A 116 -10.96 -15.90 -2.13
N ALA A 117 -11.24 -14.82 -1.39
CA ALA A 117 -10.43 -14.36 -0.27
C ALA A 117 -11.27 -13.90 0.93
N ILE A 118 -10.67 -13.93 2.12
CA ILE A 118 -11.30 -13.50 3.37
C ILE A 118 -10.54 -12.27 3.89
N PHE A 119 -11.25 -11.14 3.97
CA PHE A 119 -10.73 -9.94 4.60
C PHE A 119 -11.00 -9.97 6.10
N LEU A 120 -9.94 -9.80 6.90
CA LEU A 120 -10.02 -9.70 8.35
C LEU A 120 -9.90 -8.22 8.76
N PRO A 121 -11.00 -7.55 9.17
CA PRO A 121 -11.00 -6.12 9.51
C PRO A 121 -10.45 -5.89 10.92
N TYR A 122 -9.19 -6.26 11.15
CA TYR A 122 -8.47 -6.08 12.41
C TYR A 122 -7.59 -4.83 12.33
N TYR A 123 -7.74 -3.88 13.26
CA TYR A 123 -6.94 -2.65 13.28
C TYR A 123 -5.63 -2.87 14.05
N ALA A 124 -4.77 -3.71 13.47
CA ALA A 124 -3.53 -4.19 14.08
C ALA A 124 -2.56 -3.06 14.48
N SER A 125 -2.49 -1.99 13.68
CA SER A 125 -1.63 -0.85 13.99
C SER A 125 -2.11 -0.08 15.23
N LEU A 126 -3.42 0.02 15.44
CA LEU A 126 -4.01 0.65 16.62
C LEU A 126 -3.90 -0.26 17.85
N ASP A 127 -4.12 -1.58 17.69
CA ASP A 127 -3.96 -2.56 18.77
C ASP A 127 -2.49 -2.69 19.24
N ALA A 128 -1.53 -2.32 18.39
CA ALA A 128 -0.13 -2.27 18.78
C ALA A 128 0.20 -1.10 19.72
N LEU A 129 -0.53 0.01 19.66
CA LEU A 129 -0.16 1.26 20.37
C LEU A 129 0.04 1.08 21.88
N PRO A 130 -0.82 0.34 22.62
CA PRO A 130 -0.57 0.08 24.03
C PRO A 130 0.77 -0.62 24.28
N PHE A 131 1.17 -1.57 23.44
CA PHE A 131 2.45 -2.27 23.59
C PHE A 131 3.67 -1.38 23.28
N LEU A 132 3.50 -0.37 22.43
CA LEU A 132 4.58 0.53 21.99
C LEU A 132 4.76 1.75 22.90
N TYR A 133 3.67 2.23 23.50
CA TYR A 133 3.66 3.51 24.22
C TYR A 133 3.21 3.43 25.67
N SER A 134 2.67 2.29 26.14
CA SER A 134 2.28 2.10 27.55
C SER A 134 3.39 1.39 28.33
N PRO A 135 4.08 2.05 29.29
CA PRO A 135 5.17 1.44 30.04
C PRO A 135 4.83 0.09 30.72
N PRO A 136 3.63 -0.11 31.29
CA PRO A 136 3.23 -1.41 31.84
C PRO A 136 3.19 -2.56 30.83
N LEU A 137 3.09 -2.27 29.52
CA LEU A 137 2.90 -3.26 28.46
C LEU A 137 4.12 -3.47 27.56
N PHE A 138 5.22 -2.75 27.78
CA PHE A 138 6.44 -2.89 26.97
C PHE A 138 6.97 -4.32 26.93
N ASN A 139 6.89 -5.04 28.05
CA ASN A 139 7.34 -6.44 28.14
C ASN A 139 6.30 -7.47 27.65
N SER A 140 5.15 -7.01 27.15
CA SER A 140 4.02 -7.83 26.72
C SER A 140 3.76 -7.77 25.22
N SER A 141 4.69 -7.18 24.44
CA SER A 141 4.50 -6.95 23.00
C SER A 141 4.37 -8.22 22.15
N SER A 142 4.76 -9.37 22.69
CA SER A 142 4.54 -10.70 22.10
C SER A 142 3.08 -11.17 22.15
N LEU A 143 2.24 -10.54 22.99
CA LEU A 143 0.82 -10.83 23.10
C LEU A 143 -0.04 -10.16 22.02
N HIS A 144 0.50 -9.22 21.26
CA HIS A 144 -0.22 -8.51 20.21
C HIS A 144 -0.86 -9.51 19.22
N GLY A 145 -2.19 -9.43 19.04
CA GLY A 145 -2.96 -10.33 18.17
C GLY A 145 -3.31 -11.71 18.75
N LEU A 146 -2.80 -12.10 19.93
CA LEU A 146 -3.12 -13.41 20.53
C LEU A 146 -4.62 -13.55 20.83
N ALA A 147 -5.25 -12.51 21.39
CA ALA A 147 -6.67 -12.50 21.70
C ALA A 147 -7.55 -12.65 20.45
N LEU A 148 -7.13 -12.05 19.33
CA LEU A 148 -7.78 -12.20 18.03
C LEU A 148 -7.71 -13.64 17.55
N TYR A 149 -6.53 -14.24 17.56
CA TYR A 149 -6.38 -15.63 17.13
C TYR A 149 -7.21 -16.59 17.99
N GLN A 150 -7.20 -16.42 19.32
CA GLN A 150 -8.02 -17.23 20.23
C GLN A 150 -9.51 -17.14 19.88
N TYR A 151 -9.99 -15.94 19.55
CA TYR A 151 -11.37 -15.71 19.09
C TYR A 151 -11.66 -16.37 17.73
N LEU A 152 -10.76 -16.24 16.76
CA LEU A 152 -10.91 -16.88 15.45
C LEU A 152 -10.93 -18.41 15.58
N ARG A 153 -10.06 -18.96 16.42
CA ARG A 153 -10.00 -20.40 16.68
C ARG A 153 -11.26 -20.94 17.35
N SER A 154 -11.87 -20.17 18.26
CA SER A 154 -13.10 -20.59 18.94
C SER A 154 -14.35 -20.44 18.08
N THR A 155 -14.42 -19.37 17.29
CA THR A 155 -15.68 -18.93 16.65
C THR A 155 -15.70 -19.20 15.14
N HIS A 156 -14.54 -19.21 14.50
CA HIS A 156 -14.38 -19.41 13.06
C HIS A 156 -13.31 -20.47 12.72
N PRO A 157 -13.28 -21.66 13.37
CA PRO A 157 -12.26 -22.68 13.10
C PRO A 157 -12.27 -23.15 11.63
N GLN A 158 -13.44 -23.20 11.00
CA GLN A 158 -13.63 -23.55 9.59
C GLN A 158 -12.99 -22.55 8.62
N VAL A 159 -12.90 -21.27 9.03
CA VAL A 159 -12.23 -20.23 8.23
C VAL A 159 -10.72 -20.42 8.31
N LEU A 160 -10.19 -20.69 9.51
CA LEU A 160 -8.75 -20.91 9.70
C LEU A 160 -8.25 -22.21 9.03
N SER A 161 -9.07 -23.26 9.02
CA SER A 161 -8.70 -24.52 8.37
C SER A 161 -8.77 -24.44 6.85
N ARG A 162 -9.61 -23.55 6.30
CA ARG A 162 -9.73 -23.32 4.86
C ARG A 162 -8.39 -22.86 4.31
N HIS A 163 -7.85 -23.61 3.34
CA HIS A 163 -6.56 -23.34 2.71
C HIS A 163 -5.41 -23.03 3.69
N HIS A 164 -5.48 -23.56 4.92
CA HIS A 164 -4.54 -23.26 6.00
C HIS A 164 -4.35 -21.75 6.27
N GLY A 165 -5.36 -20.92 5.99
CA GLY A 165 -5.32 -19.47 6.17
C GLY A 165 -4.61 -18.68 5.06
N HIS A 166 -4.15 -19.33 3.99
CA HIS A 166 -3.47 -18.65 2.86
C HIS A 166 -4.38 -17.76 2.01
N ASP A 167 -5.69 -17.90 2.20
CA ASP A 167 -6.78 -17.13 1.61
C ASP A 167 -7.27 -15.98 2.51
N ILE A 168 -6.69 -15.82 3.70
CA ILE A 168 -7.01 -14.74 4.64
C ILE A 168 -6.00 -13.61 4.45
N PHE A 169 -6.49 -12.38 4.41
CA PHE A 169 -5.66 -11.19 4.36
C PHE A 169 -6.16 -10.08 5.29
N LEU A 170 -5.25 -9.21 5.68
CA LEU A 170 -5.53 -7.99 6.44
C LEU A 170 -4.54 -6.88 6.08
N ILE A 171 -4.91 -5.67 6.44
CA ILE A 171 -4.00 -4.52 6.42
C ILE A 171 -3.29 -4.46 7.76
N LEU A 172 -1.99 -4.21 7.72
CA LEU A 172 -1.17 -3.85 8.84
C LEU A 172 -0.62 -2.46 8.55
N ALA A 173 -1.30 -1.42 9.04
CA ALA A 173 -1.04 -0.02 8.70
C ALA A 173 0.21 0.56 9.40
N GLY A 174 1.28 -0.22 9.43
CA GLY A 174 2.61 0.17 9.87
C GLY A 174 3.71 -0.53 9.07
N VAL A 175 4.95 -0.20 9.40
CA VAL A 175 6.12 -0.79 8.76
C VAL A 175 6.38 -2.17 9.33
N ALA A 176 6.63 -3.19 8.50
CA ALA A 176 6.76 -4.57 8.98
C ALA A 176 7.84 -4.75 10.08
N TRP A 177 8.85 -3.88 10.10
CA TRP A 177 9.91 -3.87 11.12
C TRP A 177 9.38 -3.66 12.53
N ASP A 178 8.34 -2.83 12.72
CA ASP A 178 7.70 -2.57 14.01
C ASP A 178 6.90 -3.77 14.53
N TYR A 179 6.70 -4.80 13.70
CA TYR A 179 5.91 -6.00 14.03
C TYR A 179 6.73 -7.30 13.93
N ASN A 180 8.05 -7.18 13.74
CA ASN A 180 8.96 -8.30 13.55
C ASN A 180 9.87 -8.56 14.76
N GLN A 181 9.51 -8.07 15.95
CA GLN A 181 10.32 -8.24 17.15
C GLN A 181 10.47 -9.72 17.53
N ASN A 182 11.69 -10.12 17.87
CA ASN A 182 11.93 -11.45 18.40
C ASN A 182 11.17 -11.59 19.74
N PRO A 183 10.21 -12.52 19.87
CA PRO A 183 9.45 -12.68 21.12
C PRO A 183 10.32 -13.05 22.33
N GLU A 184 11.54 -13.54 22.09
CA GLU A 184 12.52 -13.90 23.13
C GLU A 184 13.56 -12.80 23.41
N ALA A 185 13.46 -11.63 22.78
CA ALA A 185 14.42 -10.54 22.97
C ALA A 185 14.44 -10.04 24.43
N ASN A 186 15.63 -9.94 25.02
CA ASN A 186 15.85 -9.35 26.34
C ASN A 186 17.11 -8.46 26.33
N PRO A 187 17.00 -7.14 26.56
CA PRO A 187 15.77 -6.39 26.79
C PRO A 187 14.87 -6.32 25.54
N VAL A 188 13.58 -6.09 25.75
CA VAL A 188 12.62 -5.91 24.64
C VAL A 188 12.99 -4.66 23.85
N SER A 189 13.16 -4.81 22.54
CA SER A 189 13.35 -3.68 21.60
C SER A 189 12.01 -3.15 21.08
N TRP A 190 12.05 -1.94 20.52
CA TRP A 190 10.89 -1.25 19.92
C TRP A 190 10.12 -2.14 18.94
N GLY A 191 8.81 -2.30 19.15
CA GLY A 191 7.93 -3.06 18.25
C GLY A 191 7.14 -4.17 18.96
N THR A 192 6.36 -4.90 18.18
CA THR A 192 5.60 -6.10 18.58
C THR A 192 6.07 -7.33 17.80
N SER A 193 5.67 -8.53 18.22
CA SER A 193 6.05 -9.78 17.53
C SER A 193 4.98 -10.28 16.55
N PHE A 194 4.01 -9.45 16.15
CA PHE A 194 2.82 -9.87 15.40
C PHE A 194 3.13 -10.63 14.10
N LEU A 195 4.07 -10.16 13.27
CA LEU A 195 4.50 -10.84 12.03
C LEU A 195 5.40 -12.07 12.27
N ARG A 196 5.76 -12.35 13.53
CA ARG A 196 6.50 -13.56 13.92
C ARG A 196 5.61 -14.58 14.62
N ARG A 197 4.32 -14.28 14.83
CA ARG A 197 3.40 -15.21 15.49
C ARG A 197 3.07 -16.38 14.55
N PRO A 198 3.27 -17.65 14.98
CA PRO A 198 2.97 -18.81 14.15
C PRO A 198 1.48 -18.88 13.77
N GLU A 199 0.60 -18.31 14.59
CA GLU A 199 -0.84 -18.22 14.37
C GLU A 199 -1.26 -17.48 13.10
N PHE A 200 -0.44 -16.53 12.63
CA PHE A 200 -0.75 -15.66 11.49
C PHE A 200 0.20 -15.87 10.31
N VAL A 201 1.16 -16.81 10.40
CA VAL A 201 2.26 -16.98 9.45
C VAL A 201 1.80 -17.22 8.01
N ASN A 202 0.62 -17.81 7.83
CA ASN A 202 0.06 -18.13 6.53
C ASN A 202 -0.78 -17.01 5.91
N PHE A 203 -1.18 -16.01 6.71
CA PHE A 203 -2.04 -14.93 6.25
C PHE A 203 -1.27 -13.97 5.35
N THR A 204 -1.95 -13.35 4.39
CA THR A 204 -1.38 -12.27 3.59
C THR A 204 -1.49 -10.94 4.33
N MET A 205 -0.35 -10.31 4.61
CA MET A 205 -0.30 -9.03 5.33
C MET A 205 0.00 -7.89 4.37
N LEU A 206 -0.87 -6.89 4.26
CA LEU A 206 -0.55 -5.67 3.50
C LEU A 206 0.05 -4.63 4.43
N THR A 207 1.35 -4.38 4.28
CA THR A 207 2.14 -3.50 5.16
C THR A 207 2.53 -2.21 4.46
N LEU A 208 3.02 -1.21 5.21
CA LEU A 208 3.55 0.02 4.60
C LEU A 208 5.00 -0.14 4.09
N ASP A 209 5.75 -1.03 4.74
CA ASP A 209 7.08 -1.51 4.35
C ASP A 209 7.13 -3.02 4.60
N SER A 210 7.94 -3.75 3.83
CA SER A 210 8.13 -5.19 3.97
C SER A 210 9.50 -5.53 4.57
N ARG A 211 9.63 -6.75 5.09
CA ARG A 211 10.94 -7.32 5.45
C ARG A 211 11.71 -7.68 4.19
N PRO A 212 13.03 -7.97 4.28
CA PRO A 212 13.84 -8.34 3.11
C PRO A 212 13.34 -9.59 2.37
N TRP A 213 12.67 -10.50 3.09
CA TRP A 213 12.11 -11.74 2.55
C TRP A 213 10.60 -11.76 2.82
N PRO A 214 9.78 -11.06 2.02
CA PRO A 214 8.37 -10.84 2.36
C PRO A 214 7.48 -11.97 1.82
N TRP A 215 7.63 -13.18 2.37
CA TRP A 215 6.74 -14.28 2.00
C TRP A 215 5.34 -14.13 2.62
N GLN A 216 5.19 -13.45 3.76
CA GLN A 216 3.89 -13.27 4.42
C GLN A 216 3.24 -11.96 3.99
N GLU A 217 4.05 -10.91 3.87
CA GLU A 217 3.60 -9.55 3.62
C GLU A 217 3.78 -9.08 2.16
N HIS A 218 3.10 -8.00 1.79
CA HIS A 218 3.39 -7.20 0.60
C HIS A 218 3.30 -5.72 0.99
N ALA A 219 4.28 -4.91 0.61
CA ALA A 219 4.21 -3.49 0.92
C ALA A 219 3.28 -2.77 -0.06
N ILE A 220 2.39 -1.93 0.48
CA ILE A 220 1.51 -1.05 -0.28
C ILE A 220 1.87 0.42 0.01
N PRO A 221 1.60 1.35 -0.91
CA PRO A 221 1.95 2.76 -0.73
C PRO A 221 1.40 3.33 0.57
N HIS A 222 2.21 4.13 1.27
CA HIS A 222 1.73 4.91 2.40
C HIS A 222 0.57 5.82 1.97
N MET A 223 -0.43 5.97 2.82
CA MET A 223 -1.48 6.97 2.60
C MET A 223 -0.87 8.36 2.50
N THR A 224 -1.02 9.00 1.33
CA THR A 224 -0.56 10.38 1.10
C THR A 224 -1.61 11.37 1.60
N SER A 225 -1.53 12.65 1.25
CA SER A 225 -2.53 13.66 1.65
C SER A 225 -3.51 14.01 0.53
N PHE A 226 -3.33 13.42 -0.66
CA PHE A 226 -4.10 13.74 -1.84
C PHE A 226 -5.07 12.61 -2.15
N HIS A 227 -6.37 12.91 -2.01
CA HIS A 227 -7.48 11.98 -2.17
C HIS A 227 -8.55 12.66 -3.05
N PRO A 228 -8.44 12.57 -4.39
CA PRO A 228 -9.43 13.14 -5.27
C PRO A 228 -10.75 12.38 -5.17
N SER A 229 -11.86 13.12 -5.18
CA SER A 229 -13.21 12.54 -5.12
C SER A 229 -13.79 12.13 -6.47
N SER A 230 -13.14 12.52 -7.58
CA SER A 230 -13.58 12.19 -8.93
C SER A 230 -12.44 12.28 -9.93
N LEU A 231 -12.61 11.64 -11.09
CA LEU A 231 -11.61 11.63 -12.16
C LEU A 231 -11.27 13.04 -12.68
N PRO A 232 -12.24 13.96 -12.87
CA PRO A 232 -11.93 15.36 -13.18
C PRO A 232 -10.99 16.02 -12.16
N ARG A 233 -11.21 15.81 -10.86
CA ARG A 233 -10.35 16.40 -9.81
C ARG A 233 -8.93 15.84 -9.82
N LEU A 234 -8.79 14.54 -10.12
CA LEU A 234 -7.49 13.92 -10.34
C LEU A 234 -6.80 14.55 -11.54
N ASN A 235 -7.49 14.65 -12.68
CA ASN A 235 -6.95 15.21 -13.92
C ASN A 235 -6.54 16.68 -13.76
N ASP A 236 -7.34 17.49 -13.07
CA ASP A 236 -7.00 18.89 -12.76
C ASP A 236 -5.67 18.99 -12.01
N TRP A 237 -5.46 18.12 -11.02
CA TRP A 237 -4.21 18.06 -10.28
C TRP A 237 -3.04 17.60 -11.16
N LEU A 238 -3.21 16.52 -11.92
CA LEU A 238 -2.16 15.99 -12.80
C LEU A 238 -1.75 17.02 -13.85
N PHE A 239 -2.70 17.76 -14.41
CA PHE A 239 -2.46 18.85 -15.34
C PHE A 239 -1.70 20.01 -14.70
N ARG A 240 -2.08 20.39 -13.48
CA ARG A 240 -1.36 21.39 -12.69
C ARG A 240 0.08 20.94 -12.41
N ALA A 241 0.26 19.69 -12.01
CA ALA A 241 1.56 19.10 -11.71
C ALA A 241 2.43 18.92 -12.97
N ALA A 242 1.83 18.69 -14.15
CA ALA A 242 2.52 18.64 -15.44
C ALA A 242 3.02 20.02 -15.88
N ARG A 243 2.21 21.06 -15.68
CA ARG A 243 2.53 22.45 -16.07
C ARG A 243 3.37 23.21 -15.06
N SER A 244 3.65 22.63 -13.88
CA SER A 244 4.42 23.33 -12.86
C SER A 244 5.83 23.65 -13.36
N ARG A 245 6.23 24.92 -13.23
CA ARG A 245 7.59 25.38 -13.55
C ARG A 245 8.53 24.90 -12.45
N ARG A 246 9.51 24.07 -12.82
CA ARG A 246 10.50 23.52 -11.89
C ARG A 246 11.78 24.34 -11.93
N THR A 247 11.93 25.23 -10.94
CA THR A 247 13.07 26.15 -10.81
C THR A 247 14.20 25.57 -9.96
N THR A 248 13.92 24.54 -9.17
CA THR A 248 14.88 23.91 -8.25
C THR A 248 15.32 22.58 -8.83
N LEU A 249 16.61 22.25 -8.76
CA LEU A 249 17.12 20.96 -9.23
C LEU A 249 16.64 19.84 -8.31
N MET A 250 16.97 19.92 -7.03
CA MET A 250 16.69 18.85 -6.07
C MET A 250 16.06 19.36 -4.78
N LEU A 251 15.26 18.51 -4.16
CA LEU A 251 14.62 18.81 -2.89
C LEU A 251 14.77 17.65 -1.92
N PHE A 252 15.05 17.99 -0.66
CA PHE A 252 14.93 17.05 0.45
C PHE A 252 13.92 17.58 1.48
N ALA A 253 12.86 16.81 1.71
CA ALA A 253 11.89 17.04 2.77
C ALA A 253 12.13 16.04 3.91
N GLY A 254 12.62 16.53 5.04
CA GLY A 254 13.00 15.68 6.17
C GLY A 254 13.33 16.47 7.42
N GLY A 255 13.25 15.81 8.58
CA GLY A 255 13.52 16.46 9.86
C GLY A 255 15.00 16.82 10.08
N ARG A 256 15.24 18.07 10.47
CA ARG A 256 16.55 18.60 10.89
C ARG A 256 17.04 18.05 12.23
N ALA A 257 16.24 17.29 12.99
CA ALA A 257 16.72 16.61 14.21
C ALA A 257 17.95 15.72 13.95
N THR A 258 18.07 15.18 12.72
CA THR A 258 19.26 14.48 12.23
C THR A 258 20.52 15.35 12.17
N VAL A 259 20.40 16.67 12.06
CA VAL A 259 21.52 17.64 12.03
C VAL A 259 22.12 17.84 13.41
N LYS A 260 21.29 17.90 14.47
CA LYS A 260 21.82 17.98 15.86
C LYS A 260 22.59 16.71 16.23
N ALA A 261 22.12 15.55 15.78
CA ALA A 261 22.85 14.29 15.92
C ALA A 261 24.12 14.28 15.04
N ALA A 262 24.03 14.71 13.77
CA ALA A 262 25.15 14.73 12.83
C ALA A 262 26.27 15.74 13.15
N ALA A 263 25.97 16.78 13.93
CA ALA A 263 26.96 17.72 14.45
C ALA A 263 27.70 17.20 15.69
N SER A 264 27.32 16.02 16.22
CA SER A 264 28.08 15.35 17.28
C SER A 264 29.38 14.77 16.69
N PRO A 265 30.56 14.99 17.32
CA PRO A 265 31.83 14.34 16.93
C PRO A 265 31.76 12.81 16.91
N THR A 266 30.76 12.21 17.55
CA THR A 266 30.55 10.76 17.65
C THR A 266 29.56 10.21 16.61
N SER A 267 28.93 11.07 15.79
CA SER A 267 27.95 10.63 14.80
C SER A 267 28.60 9.99 13.59
N ARG A 268 28.22 8.74 13.30
CA ARG A 268 28.63 8.08 12.05
C ARG A 268 28.03 8.82 10.84
N PRO A 269 28.79 9.00 9.75
CA PRO A 269 28.27 9.54 8.50
C PRO A 269 27.03 8.75 8.05
N ASN A 270 25.96 9.47 7.72
CA ASN A 270 24.74 8.86 7.19
C ASN A 270 24.17 9.70 6.05
N ILE A 271 23.41 9.04 5.17
CA ILE A 271 22.92 9.66 3.94
C ILE A 271 22.06 10.91 4.17
N ARG A 272 21.24 10.95 5.22
CA ARG A 272 20.40 12.12 5.53
C ARG A 272 21.29 13.32 5.88
N SER A 273 22.30 13.12 6.73
CA SER A 273 23.26 14.17 7.08
C SER A 273 24.08 14.65 5.88
N THR A 274 24.50 13.73 4.99
CA THR A 274 25.23 14.08 3.77
C THR A 274 24.37 14.86 2.78
N ILE A 275 23.10 14.49 2.60
CA ILE A 275 22.16 15.26 1.78
C ILE A 275 22.02 16.68 2.31
N ILE A 276 21.83 16.83 3.63
CA ILE A 276 21.68 18.16 4.24
C ILE A 276 22.95 19.00 4.06
N SER A 277 24.13 18.41 4.24
CA SER A 277 25.40 19.13 4.07
C SER A 277 25.64 19.53 2.61
N GLN A 278 25.41 18.64 1.65
CA GLN A 278 25.52 18.97 0.22
C GLN A 278 24.53 20.06 -0.19
N CYS A 279 23.28 20.00 0.30
CA CYS A 279 22.28 21.02 0.03
C CYS A 279 22.62 22.39 0.66
N ALA A 280 23.23 22.41 1.85
CA ALA A 280 23.69 23.64 2.48
C ALA A 280 24.80 24.34 1.66
N ASN A 281 25.61 23.58 0.92
CA ASN A 281 26.67 24.11 0.06
C ASN A 281 26.16 24.56 -1.33
N ARG A 282 24.98 24.11 -1.76
CA ARG A 282 24.40 24.40 -3.09
C ARG A 282 22.95 24.86 -2.97
N THR A 283 22.72 25.95 -2.23
CA THR A 283 21.38 26.53 -2.03
C THR A 283 20.75 27.09 -3.31
N ASP A 284 21.55 27.30 -4.35
CA ASP A 284 21.12 27.63 -5.71
C ASP A 284 20.39 26.46 -6.39
N LEU A 285 20.76 25.22 -6.07
CA LEU A 285 20.22 24.00 -6.67
C LEU A 285 19.28 23.22 -5.76
N CYS A 286 19.52 23.24 -4.45
CA CYS A 286 18.81 22.39 -3.49
C CYS A 286 17.88 23.17 -2.55
N THR A 287 16.64 22.68 -2.42
CA THR A 287 15.71 23.14 -1.38
C THR A 287 15.61 22.13 -0.24
N LEU A 288 15.81 22.61 0.99
CA LEU A 288 15.56 21.84 2.22
C LEU A 288 14.21 22.25 2.82
N VAL A 289 13.32 21.28 3.00
CA VAL A 289 12.05 21.44 3.71
C VAL A 289 12.16 20.73 5.06
N ASP A 290 12.03 21.50 6.14
CA ASP A 290 12.09 20.94 7.49
C ASP A 290 10.74 20.31 7.87
N CYS A 291 10.73 18.99 7.94
CA CYS A 291 9.57 18.20 8.38
C CYS A 291 9.73 17.63 9.80
N SER A 292 10.57 18.26 10.65
CA SER A 292 10.75 17.85 12.04
C SER A 292 9.44 17.88 12.83
N ALA A 293 9.31 17.09 13.91
CA ALA A 293 8.12 17.09 14.75
C ALA A 293 6.79 16.84 13.98
N GLY A 294 6.85 16.18 12.83
CA GLY A 294 5.65 15.82 12.07
C GLY A 294 4.94 16.99 11.38
N VAL A 295 5.52 18.18 11.26
CA VAL A 295 4.77 19.36 10.70
C VAL A 295 4.24 19.09 9.29
N CYS A 296 5.00 18.37 8.45
CA CYS A 296 4.58 18.04 7.09
C CYS A 296 3.42 17.01 7.04
N THR A 297 3.13 16.31 8.13
CA THR A 297 1.92 15.48 8.26
C THR A 297 0.69 16.34 8.53
N HIS A 298 0.84 17.37 9.39
CA HIS A 298 -0.25 18.28 9.75
C HIS A 298 -0.51 19.38 8.70
N ASP A 299 0.54 19.83 8.02
CA ASP A 299 0.46 20.76 6.90
C ASP A 299 1.27 20.22 5.70
N PRO A 300 0.68 19.30 4.91
CA PRO A 300 1.38 18.69 3.79
C PRO A 300 1.65 19.69 2.65
N LEU A 301 1.02 20.87 2.63
CA LEU A 301 1.34 21.92 1.66
C LEU A 301 2.79 22.40 1.80
N LEU A 302 3.37 22.34 3.01
CA LEU A 302 4.78 22.65 3.28
C LEU A 302 5.74 21.79 2.45
N SER A 303 5.36 20.55 2.15
CA SER A 303 6.18 19.63 1.35
C SER A 303 5.77 19.63 -0.12
N ILE A 304 4.47 19.61 -0.42
CA ILE A 304 3.95 19.47 -1.78
C ILE A 304 4.24 20.69 -2.65
N VAL A 305 4.12 21.91 -2.11
CA VAL A 305 4.37 23.13 -2.89
C VAL A 305 5.84 23.21 -3.34
N PRO A 306 6.84 22.97 -2.46
CA PRO A 306 8.23 22.82 -2.88
C PRO A 306 8.47 21.65 -3.85
N MET A 307 7.82 20.49 -3.66
CA MET A 307 7.95 19.35 -4.59
C MET A 307 7.46 19.69 -6.01
N LEU A 308 6.41 20.51 -6.15
CA LEU A 308 5.93 20.99 -7.45
C LEU A 308 6.96 21.87 -8.19
N LYS A 309 7.91 22.47 -7.46
CA LYS A 309 8.94 23.37 -8.00
C LYS A 309 10.30 22.68 -8.25
N SER A 310 10.45 21.42 -7.88
CA SER A 310 11.75 20.73 -7.83
C SER A 310 11.85 19.61 -8.86
N LYS A 311 12.90 19.49 -9.67
CA LYS A 311 13.00 18.41 -10.67
C LYS A 311 13.08 17.02 -10.01
N PHE A 312 13.91 16.91 -8.98
CA PHE A 312 14.18 15.68 -8.26
C PHE A 312 13.86 15.79 -6.77
N CYS A 313 13.35 14.72 -6.19
CA CYS A 313 13.02 14.64 -4.76
C CYS A 313 13.83 13.52 -4.13
N LEU A 314 14.73 13.87 -3.22
CA LEU A 314 15.64 12.95 -2.55
C LEU A 314 14.86 12.14 -1.50
N GLN A 315 14.88 10.81 -1.64
CA GLN A 315 14.17 9.87 -0.77
C GLN A 315 15.17 8.92 -0.08
N PRO A 316 16.02 9.42 0.82
CA PRO A 316 16.94 8.57 1.59
C PRO A 316 16.18 7.70 2.59
N PRO A 317 16.69 6.50 2.90
CA PRO A 317 16.20 5.69 4.01
C PRO A 317 16.46 6.38 5.36
N GLY A 318 15.93 5.79 6.44
CA GLY A 318 16.66 5.76 7.70
C GLY A 318 15.98 4.84 8.70
N ASP A 319 15.23 5.34 9.67
CA ASP A 319 14.51 4.52 10.67
C ASP A 319 13.69 3.40 9.99
N THR A 320 13.09 3.73 8.85
CA THR A 320 12.39 2.80 7.96
C THR A 320 13.00 2.88 6.54
N PRO A 321 12.86 1.82 5.71
CA PRO A 321 13.33 1.83 4.33
C PRO A 321 12.68 2.93 3.47
N THR A 322 11.36 3.14 3.60
CA THR A 322 10.60 4.10 2.81
C THR A 322 9.85 5.09 3.68
N ARG A 323 9.35 6.14 3.05
CA ARG A 323 8.59 7.23 3.67
C ARG A 323 7.44 7.63 2.77
N ARG A 324 6.37 8.16 3.38
CA ARG A 324 5.25 8.82 2.68
C ARG A 324 5.69 9.82 1.62
N SER A 325 6.80 10.54 1.85
CA SER A 325 7.36 11.52 0.92
C SER A 325 7.73 10.95 -0.45
N ALA A 326 8.06 9.66 -0.56
CA ALA A 326 8.33 9.00 -1.83
C ALA A 326 7.10 9.06 -2.74
N PHE A 327 5.93 8.69 -2.22
CA PHE A 327 4.67 8.72 -2.96
C PHE A 327 4.16 10.15 -3.17
N SER A 328 4.34 11.04 -2.19
CA SER A 328 4.03 12.47 -2.36
C SER A 328 4.84 13.11 -3.50
N SER A 329 6.11 12.70 -3.69
CA SER A 329 6.93 13.19 -4.80
C SER A 329 6.37 12.75 -6.16
N ILE A 330 5.88 11.51 -6.26
CA ILE A 330 5.23 11.00 -7.48
C ILE A 330 3.96 11.80 -7.79
N ILE A 331 3.11 12.02 -6.78
CA ILE A 331 1.88 12.83 -6.93
C ILE A 331 2.19 14.27 -7.34
N ALA A 332 3.30 14.83 -6.88
CA ALA A 332 3.75 16.18 -7.26
C ALA A 332 4.50 16.23 -8.60
N GLY A 333 4.71 15.10 -9.29
CA GLY A 333 5.51 15.01 -10.52
C GLY A 333 7.02 15.22 -10.32
N CYS A 334 7.49 15.16 -9.06
CA CYS A 334 8.89 15.29 -8.70
C CYS A 334 9.56 13.93 -8.78
N ILE A 335 10.61 13.80 -9.59
CA ILE A 335 11.24 12.50 -9.86
C ILE A 335 11.90 11.99 -8.56
N PRO A 336 11.45 10.86 -8.00
CA PRO A 336 12.05 10.32 -6.79
C PRO A 336 13.48 9.86 -7.06
N VAL A 337 14.39 10.22 -6.15
CA VAL A 337 15.77 9.75 -6.11
C VAL A 337 15.92 8.82 -4.92
N PHE A 338 16.09 7.53 -5.18
CA PHE A 338 16.25 6.51 -4.16
C PHE A 338 17.72 6.19 -3.92
N PHE A 339 18.05 5.85 -2.68
CA PHE A 339 19.42 5.52 -2.27
C PHE A 339 19.61 4.05 -1.86
N GLU A 340 18.51 3.33 -1.72
CA GLU A 340 18.45 1.91 -1.41
C GLU A 340 17.37 1.27 -2.29
N VAL A 341 17.62 0.05 -2.75
CA VAL A 341 16.61 -0.72 -3.49
C VAL A 341 15.44 -1.14 -2.60
N SER A 342 15.68 -1.30 -1.30
CA SER A 342 14.66 -1.59 -0.29
C SER A 342 13.72 -0.42 -0.04
N SER A 343 14.12 0.82 -0.34
CA SER A 343 13.25 2.00 -0.22
C SER A 343 12.12 2.03 -1.25
N ALA A 344 12.13 1.17 -2.27
CA ALA A 344 11.12 1.24 -3.30
C ALA A 344 11.04 -0.05 -4.15
N LYS A 345 12.10 -0.32 -4.92
CA LYS A 345 12.15 -1.36 -5.97
C LYS A 345 11.85 -2.76 -5.46
N ASN A 346 12.23 -3.09 -4.23
CA ASN A 346 12.05 -4.44 -3.70
C ASN A 346 10.69 -4.74 -3.08
N GLN A 347 9.83 -3.74 -2.81
CA GLN A 347 8.66 -3.96 -1.95
C GLN A 347 7.30 -3.50 -2.52
N TYR A 348 7.24 -2.56 -3.46
CA TYR A 348 5.96 -2.02 -3.98
C TYR A 348 5.56 -2.55 -5.37
N GLY A 349 5.87 -3.81 -5.68
CA GLY A 349 5.76 -4.35 -7.05
C GLY A 349 4.36 -4.28 -7.67
N TRP A 350 3.29 -4.37 -6.86
CA TRP A 350 1.92 -4.23 -7.37
C TRP A 350 1.58 -2.82 -7.86
N HIS A 351 2.19 -1.79 -7.24
CA HIS A 351 1.90 -0.39 -7.51
C HIS A 351 2.95 0.25 -8.42
N LEU A 352 4.22 -0.14 -8.24
CA LEU A 352 5.41 0.36 -8.91
C LEU A 352 6.17 -0.81 -9.59
N PRO A 353 5.92 -1.06 -10.88
CA PRO A 353 6.61 -2.04 -11.72
C PRO A 353 8.13 -2.10 -11.54
N LYS A 354 8.66 -3.25 -11.10
CA LYS A 354 10.11 -3.45 -10.89
C LYS A 354 10.92 -3.21 -12.17
N SER A 355 10.38 -3.64 -13.32
CA SER A 355 11.06 -3.52 -14.62
C SER A 355 11.14 -2.09 -15.15
N ARG A 356 10.29 -1.18 -14.65
CA ARG A 356 10.13 0.19 -15.14
C ARG A 356 10.70 1.24 -14.19
N TYR A 357 11.41 0.83 -13.13
CA TYR A 357 11.91 1.74 -12.09
C TYR A 357 12.79 2.87 -12.65
N ASP A 358 13.65 2.54 -13.61
CA ASP A 358 14.59 3.49 -14.22
C ASP A 358 13.89 4.50 -15.16
N GLU A 359 12.61 4.27 -15.47
CA GLU A 359 11.80 5.17 -16.29
C GLU A 359 11.18 6.30 -15.47
N PHE A 360 11.00 6.14 -14.15
CA PHE A 360 10.34 7.14 -13.30
C PHE A 360 11.15 7.56 -12.07
N SER A 361 12.33 6.96 -11.84
CA SER A 361 13.17 7.27 -10.67
C SER A 361 14.65 7.29 -11.02
N VAL A 362 15.43 7.94 -10.16
CA VAL A 362 16.90 7.88 -10.20
C VAL A 362 17.36 7.05 -9.00
N PHE A 363 18.34 6.17 -9.22
CA PHE A 363 18.99 5.43 -8.15
C PHE A 363 20.44 5.93 -8.00
N ILE A 364 20.82 6.30 -6.78
CA ILE A 364 22.20 6.69 -6.43
C ILE A 364 22.60 5.88 -5.20
N PRO A 365 23.58 4.95 -5.28
CA PRO A 365 23.94 4.12 -4.13
C PRO A 365 24.30 4.95 -2.89
N LYS A 366 23.68 4.62 -1.76
CA LYS A 366 23.88 5.31 -0.47
C LYS A 366 25.36 5.39 -0.09
N GLU A 367 26.09 4.29 -0.27
CA GLU A 367 27.50 4.14 0.10
C GLU A 367 28.40 5.07 -0.72
N GLU A 368 28.11 5.28 -2.00
CA GLU A 368 28.89 6.17 -2.87
C GLU A 368 28.74 7.64 -2.47
N VAL A 369 27.55 8.04 -2.01
CA VAL A 369 27.31 9.40 -1.52
C VAL A 369 27.95 9.61 -0.14
N VAL A 370 27.84 8.63 0.76
CA VAL A 370 28.31 8.77 2.15
C VAL A 370 29.83 8.60 2.26
N PHE A 371 30.41 7.65 1.52
CA PHE A 371 31.82 7.26 1.64
C PHE A 371 32.63 7.42 0.35
N GLY A 372 31.96 7.40 -0.82
CA GLY A 372 32.61 7.45 -2.13
C GLY A 372 32.85 8.85 -2.70
N GLY A 373 32.41 9.91 -2.01
CA GLY A 373 32.60 11.30 -2.45
C GLY A 373 31.66 11.76 -3.57
N VAL A 374 30.63 10.98 -3.91
CA VAL A 374 29.66 11.36 -4.94
C VAL A 374 28.81 12.56 -4.48
N HIS A 375 28.81 13.60 -5.30
CA HIS A 375 27.92 14.75 -5.13
C HIS A 375 26.61 14.51 -5.90
N ILE A 376 25.49 14.56 -5.17
CA ILE A 376 24.17 14.25 -5.72
C ILE A 376 23.80 15.26 -6.84
N ALA A 377 24.14 16.54 -6.66
CA ALA A 377 23.87 17.58 -7.65
C ALA A 377 24.51 17.24 -9.00
N ASP A 378 25.80 16.87 -9.01
CA ASP A 378 26.54 16.57 -10.23
C ASP A 378 25.92 15.38 -11.00
N VAL A 379 25.50 14.34 -10.27
CA VAL A 379 24.79 13.18 -10.86
C VAL A 379 23.48 13.61 -11.51
N LEU A 380 22.70 14.47 -10.85
CA LEU A 380 21.40 14.91 -11.34
C LEU A 380 21.49 15.94 -12.47
N GLU A 381 22.49 16.82 -12.46
CA GLU A 381 22.77 17.78 -13.55
C GLU A 381 23.26 17.06 -14.82
N ALA A 382 23.93 15.92 -14.67
CA ALA A 382 24.37 15.10 -15.80
C ALA A 382 23.21 14.41 -16.55
N ILE A 383 22.00 14.37 -15.98
CA ILE A 383 20.83 13.77 -16.63
C ILE A 383 20.30 14.74 -17.70
N PRO A 384 20.24 14.34 -18.98
CA PRO A 384 19.77 15.23 -20.04
C PRO A 384 18.33 15.69 -19.80
N GLU A 385 18.03 16.97 -20.04
CA GLU A 385 16.68 17.56 -19.82
C GLU A 385 15.57 16.77 -20.51
N GLU A 386 15.84 16.22 -21.69
CA GLU A 386 14.88 15.41 -22.44
C GLU A 386 14.58 14.08 -21.73
N LYS A 387 15.56 13.49 -21.04
CA LYS A 387 15.34 12.32 -20.16
C LYS A 387 14.55 12.74 -18.92
N VAL A 388 14.87 13.89 -18.30
CA VAL A 388 14.12 14.43 -17.15
C VAL A 388 12.64 14.65 -17.51
N ARG A 389 12.36 15.21 -18.69
CA ARG A 389 10.99 15.40 -19.19
C ARG A 389 10.23 14.08 -19.29
N ARG A 390 10.81 13.07 -19.94
CA ARG A 390 10.20 11.74 -20.07
C ARG A 390 9.99 11.06 -18.70
N MET A 391 10.97 11.16 -17.80
CA MET A 391 10.83 10.61 -16.46
C MET A 391 9.67 11.25 -15.71
N ARG A 392 9.51 12.57 -15.80
CA ARG A 392 8.39 13.30 -15.20
C ARG A 392 7.04 12.88 -15.77
N GLU A 393 6.94 12.66 -17.08
CA GLU A 393 5.72 12.14 -17.70
C GLU A 393 5.35 10.78 -17.13
N ARG A 394 6.35 9.90 -17.00
CA ARG A 394 6.21 8.60 -16.35
C ARG A 394 5.76 8.71 -14.90
N VAL A 395 6.36 9.62 -14.14
CA VAL A 395 6.01 9.86 -12.73
C VAL A 395 4.54 10.25 -12.59
N LEU A 396 4.03 11.13 -13.45
CA LEU A 396 2.62 11.56 -13.41
C LEU A 396 1.66 10.47 -13.89
N GLU A 397 2.05 9.64 -14.85
CA GLU A 397 1.31 8.43 -15.23
C GLU A 397 1.19 7.44 -14.06
N MET A 398 2.23 7.34 -13.22
CA MET A 398 2.26 6.46 -12.05
C MET A 398 1.49 7.01 -10.85
N ALA A 399 1.18 8.32 -10.80
CA ALA A 399 0.57 8.97 -9.64
C ALA A 399 -0.74 8.33 -9.13
N PRO A 400 -1.71 7.93 -9.99
CA PRO A 400 -2.93 7.26 -9.52
C PRO A 400 -2.63 5.96 -8.78
N ARG A 401 -1.55 5.25 -9.16
CA ARG A 401 -1.18 3.94 -8.61
C ARG A 401 -0.61 4.02 -7.19
N VAL A 402 -0.31 5.21 -6.68
CA VAL A 402 0.31 5.40 -5.35
C VAL A 402 -0.48 6.33 -4.42
N MET A 403 -1.67 6.72 -4.84
CA MET A 403 -2.61 7.51 -4.05
C MET A 403 -3.89 6.70 -3.80
N TYR A 404 -4.69 7.13 -2.84
CA TYR A 404 -5.97 6.49 -2.51
C TYR A 404 -7.08 7.48 -2.84
N MET A 405 -8.13 7.07 -3.53
CA MET A 405 -9.24 7.96 -3.88
C MET A 405 -10.17 8.17 -2.68
N GLU A 406 -10.87 9.31 -2.66
CA GLU A 406 -11.89 9.57 -1.64
C GLU A 406 -13.09 8.61 -1.83
N HIS A 407 -13.72 8.25 -0.71
CA HIS A 407 -14.89 7.38 -0.71
C HIS A 407 -16.04 7.94 -1.57
N GLY A 408 -16.82 7.05 -2.18
CA GLY A 408 -18.04 7.41 -2.91
C GLY A 408 -17.87 7.86 -4.35
N GLY A 409 -16.65 7.98 -4.89
CA GLY A 409 -16.42 8.34 -6.29
C GLY A 409 -16.43 7.16 -7.28
N GLY A 410 -16.70 5.92 -6.84
CA GLY A 410 -16.44 4.67 -7.57
C GLY A 410 -16.97 4.61 -9.02
N ASP A 411 -18.15 5.18 -9.29
CA ASP A 411 -18.75 5.15 -10.63
C ASP A 411 -18.15 6.21 -11.60
N ASP A 412 -17.52 7.26 -11.07
CA ASP A 412 -16.91 8.36 -11.84
C ASP A 412 -15.48 8.03 -12.30
N PHE A 413 -14.90 6.92 -11.84
CA PHE A 413 -13.51 6.53 -12.09
C PHE A 413 -13.34 5.41 -13.11
N LYS A 414 -14.37 5.08 -13.91
CA LYS A 414 -14.37 3.93 -14.84
C LYS A 414 -13.05 3.81 -15.62
N GLY A 415 -12.21 2.85 -15.22
CA GLY A 415 -10.96 2.49 -15.88
C GLY A 415 -9.66 2.93 -15.17
N VAL A 416 -9.71 3.79 -14.15
CA VAL A 416 -8.52 4.20 -13.38
C VAL A 416 -8.51 3.52 -12.02
N LYS A 417 -7.48 2.70 -11.77
CA LYS A 417 -7.25 2.02 -10.49
C LYS A 417 -6.34 2.83 -9.59
N ASP A 418 -6.74 3.01 -8.34
CA ASP A 418 -5.90 3.61 -7.31
C ASP A 418 -5.07 2.57 -6.54
N ALA A 419 -4.36 3.02 -5.50
CA ALA A 419 -3.57 2.12 -4.67
C ALA A 419 -4.40 1.07 -3.91
N PHE A 420 -5.67 1.35 -3.58
CA PHE A 420 -6.57 0.37 -2.99
C PHE A 420 -6.94 -0.70 -4.01
N ASP A 421 -7.38 -0.31 -5.22
CA ASP A 421 -7.81 -1.26 -6.25
C ASP A 421 -6.67 -2.21 -6.63
N LEU A 422 -5.45 -1.66 -6.81
CA LEU A 422 -4.25 -2.45 -7.11
C LEU A 422 -3.85 -3.39 -5.98
N ALA A 423 -4.03 -2.97 -4.72
CA ALA A 423 -3.76 -3.81 -3.56
C ALA A 423 -4.75 -4.99 -3.49
N ILE A 424 -6.04 -4.74 -3.72
CA ILE A 424 -7.07 -5.79 -3.74
C ILE A 424 -6.82 -6.78 -4.88
N ASP A 425 -6.53 -6.29 -6.09
CA ASP A 425 -6.19 -7.17 -7.21
C ASP A 425 -4.92 -8.00 -6.91
N GLY A 426 -3.92 -7.39 -6.27
CA GLY A 426 -2.69 -8.07 -5.87
C GLY A 426 -2.94 -9.19 -4.85
N VAL A 427 -3.76 -8.91 -3.83
CA VAL A 427 -4.17 -9.92 -2.85
C VAL A 427 -4.89 -11.07 -3.52
N LEU A 428 -5.87 -10.80 -4.37
CA LEU A 428 -6.66 -11.86 -5.02
C LEU A 428 -5.77 -12.77 -5.88
N ARG A 429 -4.86 -12.20 -6.67
CA ARG A 429 -3.87 -12.98 -7.43
C ARG A 429 -2.98 -13.82 -6.52
N ARG A 430 -2.45 -13.23 -5.45
CA ARG A 430 -1.59 -13.92 -4.49
C ARG A 430 -2.33 -15.07 -3.81
N VAL A 431 -3.55 -14.84 -3.35
CA VAL A 431 -4.43 -15.85 -2.74
C VAL A 431 -4.71 -16.98 -3.73
N GLN A 432 -5.13 -16.65 -4.96
CA GLN A 432 -5.38 -17.62 -6.01
C GLN A 432 -4.16 -18.52 -6.24
N ARG A 433 -2.97 -17.94 -6.48
CA ARG A 433 -1.73 -18.69 -6.69
C ARG A 433 -1.41 -19.63 -5.52
N ARG A 434 -1.56 -19.15 -4.28
CA ARG A 434 -1.29 -19.97 -3.08
C ARG A 434 -2.28 -21.11 -2.94
N VAL A 435 -3.56 -20.84 -3.17
CA VAL A 435 -4.62 -21.84 -3.10
C VAL A 435 -4.44 -22.90 -4.19
N GLU A 436 -4.07 -22.51 -5.39
CA GLU A 436 -3.72 -23.42 -6.50
C GLU A 436 -2.51 -24.28 -6.14
N ALA A 437 -1.42 -23.67 -5.64
CA ALA A 437 -0.23 -24.39 -5.18
C ALA A 437 -0.53 -25.47 -4.12
N ILE A 438 -1.45 -25.17 -3.19
CA ILE A 438 -1.92 -26.15 -2.19
C ILE A 438 -2.70 -27.28 -2.85
N LYS A 439 -3.62 -26.96 -3.78
CA LYS A 439 -4.46 -27.95 -4.47
C LYS A 439 -3.63 -28.88 -5.37
N GLU A 440 -2.61 -28.35 -6.02
CA GLU A 440 -1.74 -29.10 -6.93
C GLU A 440 -0.62 -29.87 -6.22
N GLY A 441 -0.43 -29.65 -4.91
CA GLY A 441 0.59 -30.35 -4.13
C GLY A 441 2.01 -29.77 -4.31
N TYR A 442 2.13 -28.49 -4.68
CA TYR A 442 3.40 -27.78 -4.84
C TYR A 442 3.59 -26.66 -3.81
N PRO A 443 3.69 -26.97 -2.49
CA PRO A 443 3.66 -25.98 -1.42
C PRO A 443 4.81 -24.97 -1.48
N ASN A 444 5.95 -25.33 -2.10
CA ASN A 444 7.07 -24.40 -2.30
C ASN A 444 6.67 -23.17 -3.13
N GLN A 445 5.64 -23.29 -3.99
CA GLN A 445 5.18 -22.17 -4.81
C GLN A 445 4.50 -21.06 -4.00
N ILE A 446 4.06 -21.34 -2.77
CA ILE A 446 3.43 -20.37 -1.86
C ILE A 446 4.40 -19.23 -1.52
N TYR A 447 5.70 -19.53 -1.46
CA TYR A 447 6.76 -18.63 -1.00
C TYR A 447 7.38 -17.79 -2.12
N PHE A 448 7.00 -17.98 -3.39
CA PHE A 448 7.49 -17.12 -4.47
C PHE A 448 7.05 -15.67 -4.26
N ILE A 449 7.98 -14.74 -4.43
CA ILE A 449 7.70 -13.32 -4.35
C ILE A 449 7.04 -12.90 -5.66
N ASP A 450 5.95 -12.17 -5.56
CA ASP A 450 5.17 -11.71 -6.72
C ASP A 450 6.00 -10.70 -7.52
N ASP A 451 6.60 -11.15 -8.61
CA ASP A 451 7.31 -10.30 -9.57
C ASP A 451 6.51 -10.16 -10.88
N GLU A 452 6.79 -9.10 -11.65
CA GLU A 452 6.05 -8.83 -12.89
C GLU A 452 6.16 -9.95 -13.94
N GLU A 453 7.20 -10.78 -13.89
CA GLU A 453 7.34 -11.92 -14.80
C GLU A 453 6.24 -12.98 -14.59
N ASP A 454 5.73 -13.11 -13.36
CA ASP A 454 4.60 -13.99 -13.05
C ASP A 454 3.26 -13.43 -13.57
N GLN A 455 3.18 -12.13 -13.89
CA GLN A 455 1.93 -11.49 -14.35
C GLN A 455 1.55 -11.88 -15.79
N LYS A 456 2.50 -12.37 -16.59
CA LYS A 456 2.25 -12.80 -17.98
C LYS A 456 1.74 -14.25 -18.08
N ALA A 457 1.82 -15.04 -17.00
CA ALA A 457 1.45 -16.45 -17.02
C ALA A 457 -0.05 -16.71 -16.81
N PHE A 458 -0.83 -15.73 -16.38
CA PHE A 458 -2.24 -15.90 -15.96
C PHE A 458 -3.26 -15.20 -16.88
N VAL A 459 -2.91 -14.94 -18.13
CA VAL A 459 -3.90 -14.54 -19.15
C VAL A 459 -4.26 -15.76 -19.98
N PHE A 460 -5.32 -16.46 -19.56
CA PHE A 460 -6.04 -17.44 -20.39
C PHE A 460 -7.53 -17.14 -20.37
#